data_AF-A0A800KJF8-F1
#
_entry.id   AF-A0A800KJF8-F1
#
_cell.length_a   1.000
_cell.length_b   1.000
_cell.length_c   1.000
_cell.angle_alpha   90.00
_cell.angle_beta   90.00
_cell.angle_gamma   90.00
#
_symmetry.space_group_name_H-M   'P 1'
#
loop_
_entity.id
_entity.type
_entity.pdbx_description
1 polymer ?
#
loop_
_entity_poly.entity_id
_entity_poly.type
_entity_poly.pdbx_seq_one_letter_code
_entity_poly.pdbx_strand_id
1 'polypeptide(L)'
;MKPQNLSSDIPFLSICLALLFSISLPVASQAQQTNMDQRIGDWMYIGGDVASQRYSELSQIDASNFGDLDVSWEWDAGSFGNVLARPTPIYVDGMLITVAGERRYVVALDAGTGETLWTFREPSTPRWEYSMRKNHGKGVAYAVFVNCFGI
;
A
#
# COMPACT_ATOMS: atom_id res chain seq x y z
N MET A 1 30.67 -45.73 55.45
CA MET A 1 30.40 -44.67 54.45
C MET A 1 28.96 -44.81 54.00
N LYS A 2 28.09 -43.85 54.31
CA LYS A 2 26.65 -43.90 53.98
C LYS A 2 26.43 -43.13 52.67
N PRO A 3 25.84 -43.72 51.61
CA PRO A 3 25.54 -42.98 50.39
C PRO A 3 24.42 -41.96 50.66
N GLN A 4 24.61 -40.73 50.19
CA GLN A 4 23.64 -39.66 50.31
C GLN A 4 22.52 -39.82 49.28
N ASN A 5 21.31 -39.48 49.72
CA ASN A 5 20.03 -39.80 49.14
C ASN A 5 19.65 -38.71 48.11
N LEU A 6 19.72 -39.01 46.82
CA LEU A 6 19.43 -38.09 45.72
C LEU A 6 17.94 -38.17 45.30
N SER A 7 17.02 -37.94 46.23
CA SER A 7 15.57 -38.11 45.96
C SER A 7 14.67 -36.97 46.45
N SER A 8 15.19 -35.96 47.16
CA SER A 8 14.39 -34.88 47.75
C SER A 8 14.26 -33.60 46.90
N ASP A 9 15.04 -33.44 45.83
CA ASP A 9 15.22 -32.13 45.16
C ASP A 9 14.37 -31.96 43.88
N ILE A 10 13.57 -32.98 43.55
CA ILE A 10 12.75 -33.08 42.33
C ILE A 10 11.57 -32.06 42.29
N PRO A 11 10.90 -31.65 43.39
CA PRO A 11 9.76 -30.75 43.28
C PRO A 11 10.16 -29.29 43.03
N PHE A 12 11.31 -28.84 43.56
CA PHE A 12 11.78 -27.46 43.37
C PHE A 12 12.28 -27.19 41.95
N LEU A 13 12.93 -28.19 41.32
CA LEU A 13 13.42 -28.07 39.96
C LEU A 13 12.28 -28.04 38.93
N SER A 14 11.19 -28.78 39.18
CA SER A 14 10.00 -28.80 38.31
C SER A 14 9.20 -27.49 38.32
N ILE A 15 9.12 -26.82 39.48
CA ILE A 15 8.41 -25.54 39.62
C ILE A 15 9.16 -24.42 38.87
N CYS A 16 10.49 -24.39 38.94
CA CYS A 16 11.31 -23.45 38.19
C CYS A 16 11.20 -23.65 36.67
N LEU A 17 11.11 -24.91 36.21
CA LEU A 17 10.96 -25.21 34.79
C LEU A 17 9.57 -24.79 34.26
N ALA A 18 8.50 -24.93 35.05
CA ALA A 18 7.16 -24.49 34.70
C ALA A 18 7.02 -22.95 34.69
N LEU A 19 7.69 -22.25 35.61
CA LEU A 19 7.74 -20.77 35.62
C LEU A 19 8.52 -20.20 34.42
N LEU A 20 9.59 -20.87 33.99
CA LEU A 20 10.35 -20.47 32.80
C LEU A 20 9.57 -20.72 31.49
N PHE A 21 8.72 -21.74 31.44
CA PHE A 21 7.87 -22.02 30.27
C PHE A 21 6.69 -21.04 30.13
N SER A 22 6.28 -20.39 31.22
CA SER A 22 5.18 -19.42 31.23
C SER A 22 5.56 -18.04 30.67
N ILE A 23 6.87 -17.76 30.49
CA ILE A 23 7.38 -16.48 29.99
C ILE A 23 7.57 -16.50 28.45
N SER A 24 7.51 -17.66 27.81
CA SER A 24 7.74 -17.80 26.36
C SER A 24 6.47 -17.92 25.52
N LEU A 25 5.35 -17.29 25.91
CA LEU A 25 4.27 -17.12 24.94
C LEU A 25 4.80 -16.16 23.85
N PRO A 26 4.98 -16.62 22.60
CA PRO A 26 5.22 -15.69 21.53
C PRO A 26 3.94 -14.85 21.46
N VAL A 27 4.03 -13.57 21.82
CA VAL A 27 3.04 -12.61 21.37
C VAL A 27 3.08 -12.75 19.86
N ALA A 28 2.07 -13.38 19.28
CA ALA A 28 1.83 -13.29 17.86
C ALA A 28 1.68 -11.79 17.60
N SER A 29 2.76 -11.19 17.09
CA SER A 29 2.72 -9.89 16.46
C SER A 29 1.67 -10.03 15.37
N GLN A 30 0.43 -9.65 15.67
CA GLN A 30 -0.51 -9.33 14.63
C GLN A 30 0.16 -8.21 13.86
N ALA A 31 0.72 -8.57 12.70
CA ALA A 31 1.16 -7.58 11.73
C ALA A 31 -0.02 -6.63 11.59
N GLN A 32 0.22 -5.36 11.96
CA GLN A 32 -0.82 -4.37 12.11
C GLN A 32 -1.42 -4.12 10.73
N GLN A 33 -2.46 -4.88 10.39
CA GLN A 33 -3.18 -4.73 9.14
C GLN A 33 -4.09 -3.52 9.36
N THR A 34 -3.51 -2.33 9.23
CA THR A 34 -4.23 -1.05 9.24
C THR A 34 -5.03 -0.91 7.94
N ASN A 35 -5.97 -1.83 7.70
CA ASN A 35 -7.00 -1.70 6.66
C ASN A 35 -8.19 -0.88 7.17
N MET A 36 -8.01 -0.13 8.25
CA MET A 36 -9.09 0.62 8.92
C MET A 36 -9.67 1.76 8.07
N ASP A 37 -9.11 2.02 6.88
CA ASP A 37 -9.56 3.09 5.98
C ASP A 37 -9.54 2.75 4.48
N GLN A 38 -9.26 1.49 4.10
CA GLN A 38 -9.46 1.11 2.70
C GLN A 38 -10.95 0.88 2.46
N ARG A 39 -11.61 1.85 1.84
CA ARG A 39 -12.99 1.68 1.38
C ARG A 39 -13.03 0.60 0.30
N ILE A 40 -14.09 -0.20 0.29
CA ILE A 40 -14.30 -1.21 -0.76
C ILE A 40 -14.25 -0.52 -2.12
N GLY A 41 -13.35 -1.00 -2.99
CA GLY A 41 -13.15 -0.47 -4.33
C GLY A 41 -12.02 0.56 -4.46
N ASP A 42 -11.46 1.08 -3.37
CA ASP A 42 -10.29 1.96 -3.43
C ASP A 42 -9.01 1.18 -3.76
N TRP A 43 -8.12 1.81 -4.54
CA TRP A 43 -6.82 1.29 -4.92
C TRP A 43 -5.72 2.22 -4.41
N MET A 44 -5.49 2.19 -3.10
CA MET A 44 -4.60 3.14 -2.40
C MET A 44 -3.11 2.78 -2.53
N TYR A 45 -2.80 1.52 -2.82
CA TYR A 45 -1.44 1.01 -2.95
C TYR A 45 -1.15 0.59 -4.39
N ILE A 46 0.09 0.69 -4.84
CA ILE A 46 0.51 0.20 -6.17
C ILE A 46 0.17 -1.30 -6.35
N GLY A 47 0.20 -2.07 -5.25
CA GLY A 47 -0.18 -3.49 -5.22
C GLY A 47 -1.65 -3.77 -4.89
N GLY A 48 -2.51 -2.76 -4.84
CA GLY A 48 -3.92 -2.89 -4.40
C GLY A 48 -4.07 -2.76 -2.89
N ASP A 49 -3.39 -3.64 -2.15
CA ASP A 49 -3.41 -3.69 -0.69
C ASP A 49 -1.98 -3.70 -0.11
N VAL A 50 -1.87 -3.68 1.22
CA VAL A 50 -0.60 -3.75 1.94
C VAL A 50 0.19 -5.03 1.67
N ALA A 51 -0.49 -6.14 1.38
CA ALA A 51 0.13 -7.41 1.02
C ALA A 51 0.48 -7.52 -0.48
N SER A 52 0.19 -6.49 -1.27
CA SER A 52 0.45 -6.41 -2.71
C SER A 52 -0.16 -7.57 -3.52
N GLN A 53 -1.34 -8.03 -3.13
CA GLN A 53 -2.07 -9.14 -3.76
C GLN A 53 -2.61 -8.82 -5.15
N ARG A 54 -2.77 -7.52 -5.46
CA ARG A 54 -3.35 -7.03 -6.72
C ARG A 54 -4.75 -7.61 -7.00
N TYR A 55 -5.52 -7.80 -5.94
CA TYR A 55 -6.86 -8.37 -5.97
C TYR A 55 -7.89 -7.30 -5.59
N SER A 56 -9.07 -7.36 -6.21
CA SER A 56 -10.23 -6.51 -5.88
C SER A 56 -11.43 -7.39 -5.59
N GLU A 57 -12.18 -7.05 -4.55
CA GLU A 57 -13.43 -7.74 -4.17
C GLU A 57 -14.65 -7.29 -5.00
N LEU A 58 -14.48 -6.31 -5.89
CA LEU A 58 -15.56 -5.82 -6.75
C LEU A 58 -16.00 -6.91 -7.74
N SER A 59 -17.31 -7.17 -7.80
CA SER A 59 -17.92 -8.19 -8.64
C SER A 59 -18.84 -7.62 -9.72
N GLN A 60 -18.82 -6.31 -9.95
CA GLN A 60 -19.66 -5.67 -10.97
C GLN A 60 -19.32 -6.16 -12.38
N ILE A 61 -18.05 -6.41 -12.67
CA ILE A 61 -17.57 -6.93 -13.94
C ILE A 61 -17.19 -8.39 -13.74
N ASP A 62 -17.78 -9.27 -14.54
CA ASP A 62 -17.53 -10.71 -14.50
C ASP A 62 -17.48 -11.31 -15.91
N ALA A 63 -17.27 -12.63 -15.99
CA ALA A 63 -17.15 -13.32 -17.28
C ALA A 63 -18.43 -13.28 -18.14
N SER A 64 -19.59 -12.96 -17.55
CA SER A 64 -20.87 -12.89 -18.26
C SER A 64 -21.12 -11.55 -18.95
N ASN A 65 -20.52 -10.46 -18.44
CA ASN A 65 -20.73 -9.10 -18.96
C ASN A 65 -19.46 -8.43 -19.52
N PHE A 66 -18.31 -9.09 -19.45
CA PHE A 66 -17.05 -8.56 -19.98
C PHE A 66 -17.11 -8.16 -21.46
N GLY A 67 -17.97 -8.82 -22.26
CA GLY A 67 -18.17 -8.51 -23.67
C GLY A 67 -18.91 -7.19 -23.94
N ASP A 68 -19.55 -6.61 -22.91
CA ASP A 68 -20.39 -5.41 -23.02
C ASP A 68 -19.65 -4.15 -22.53
N LEU A 69 -18.34 -4.25 -22.26
CA LEU A 69 -17.55 -3.13 -21.78
C LEU A 69 -17.21 -2.16 -22.91
N ASP A 70 -17.53 -0.89 -22.68
CA ASP A 70 -17.16 0.23 -23.54
C ASP A 70 -16.20 1.19 -22.83
N VAL A 71 -15.42 1.93 -23.61
CA VAL A 71 -14.56 3.00 -23.09
C VAL A 71 -15.44 4.12 -22.54
N SER A 72 -15.37 4.34 -21.22
CA SER A 72 -16.15 5.41 -20.57
C SER A 72 -15.58 6.80 -20.86
N TRP A 73 -14.26 6.94 -20.89
CA TRP A 73 -13.56 8.18 -21.23
C TRP A 73 -12.09 7.90 -21.54
N GLU A 74 -11.44 8.83 -22.24
CA GLU A 74 -10.00 8.81 -22.50
C GLU A 74 -9.37 10.13 -22.02
N TRP A 75 -8.18 10.03 -21.44
CA TRP A 75 -7.40 11.18 -20.98
C TRP A 75 -6.05 11.25 -21.69
N ASP A 76 -5.79 12.36 -22.37
CA ASP A 76 -4.57 12.55 -23.14
C ASP A 76 -3.41 13.12 -22.30
N ALA A 77 -2.51 12.24 -21.91
CA ALA A 77 -1.26 12.58 -21.22
C ALA A 77 -0.25 13.34 -22.11
N GLY A 78 -0.43 13.34 -23.44
CA GLY A 78 0.49 13.93 -24.42
C GLY A 78 0.66 15.44 -24.25
N SER A 79 -0.34 16.12 -23.71
CA SER A 79 -0.29 17.54 -23.35
C SER A 79 0.82 17.87 -22.32
N PHE A 80 1.31 16.89 -21.57
CA PHE A 80 2.38 17.04 -20.58
C PHE A 80 3.78 16.74 -21.16
N GLY A 81 3.87 16.48 -22.47
CA GLY A 81 5.09 16.14 -23.17
C GLY A 81 5.33 14.63 -23.27
N ASN A 82 6.35 14.26 -24.05
CA ASN A 82 6.66 12.86 -24.32
C ASN A 82 7.30 12.18 -23.11
N VAL A 83 6.72 11.07 -22.64
CA VAL A 83 7.29 10.25 -21.58
C VAL A 83 7.10 8.78 -21.89
N LEU A 84 8.02 7.93 -21.41
CA LEU A 84 7.78 6.49 -21.35
C LEU A 84 6.76 6.23 -20.23
N ALA A 85 5.48 6.33 -20.57
CA ALA A 85 4.39 6.19 -19.62
C ALA A 85 4.30 4.74 -19.12
N ARG A 86 4.57 4.55 -17.83
CA ARG A 86 4.27 3.33 -17.08
C ARG A 86 3.56 3.66 -15.77
N PRO A 87 2.45 4.44 -15.81
CA PRO A 87 1.76 4.82 -14.59
C PRO A 87 1.02 3.60 -14.02
N THR A 88 1.07 3.47 -12.69
CA THR A 88 0.11 2.66 -11.93
C THR A 88 -0.67 3.65 -11.08
N PRO A 89 -1.86 4.09 -11.53
CA PRO A 89 -2.59 5.14 -10.85
C PRO A 89 -3.10 4.65 -9.48
N ILE A 90 -3.31 5.61 -8.59
CA ILE A 90 -3.98 5.41 -7.31
C ILE A 90 -5.42 5.85 -7.47
N TYR A 91 -6.36 5.04 -7.01
CA TYR A 91 -7.77 5.42 -6.95
C TYR A 91 -8.20 5.55 -5.50
N VAL A 92 -8.69 6.72 -5.11
CA VAL A 92 -9.16 7.00 -3.75
C VAL A 92 -10.22 8.09 -3.77
N ASP A 93 -11.32 7.89 -3.04
CA ASP A 93 -12.39 8.88 -2.87
C ASP A 93 -12.93 9.47 -4.18
N GLY A 94 -13.06 8.63 -5.22
CA GLY A 94 -13.55 9.04 -6.54
C GLY A 94 -12.51 9.77 -7.41
N MET A 95 -11.28 9.93 -6.91
CA MET A 95 -10.19 10.58 -7.61
C MET A 95 -9.18 9.55 -8.11
N LEU A 96 -8.80 9.68 -9.39
CA LEU A 96 -7.73 8.90 -10.00
C LEU A 96 -6.46 9.74 -10.07
N ILE A 97 -5.43 9.37 -9.31
CA ILE A 97 -4.15 10.08 -9.25
C ILE A 97 -3.12 9.33 -10.07
N THR A 98 -2.56 9.97 -11.08
CA THR A 98 -1.57 9.40 -12.01
C THR A 98 -0.37 10.32 -12.20
N VAL A 99 0.60 9.86 -12.98
CA VAL A 99 1.78 10.65 -13.37
C VAL A 99 1.84 10.83 -14.88
N ALA A 100 2.34 11.99 -15.30
CA ALA A 100 2.48 12.32 -16.72
C ALA A 100 3.70 13.19 -17.00
N GLY A 101 4.09 13.20 -18.28
CA GLY A 101 5.15 14.04 -18.81
C GLY A 101 6.55 13.73 -18.27
N GLU A 102 7.55 14.28 -18.96
CA GLU A 102 8.95 14.14 -18.55
C GLU A 102 9.21 14.84 -17.21
N ARG A 103 8.51 15.96 -16.95
CA ARG A 103 8.71 16.80 -15.76
C ARG A 103 8.06 16.26 -14.50
N ARG A 104 7.69 14.97 -14.52
CA ARG A 104 7.15 14.23 -13.37
C ARG A 104 5.94 14.93 -12.78
N TYR A 105 4.98 15.25 -13.63
CA TYR A 105 3.70 15.77 -13.18
C TYR A 105 2.98 14.70 -12.36
N VAL A 106 2.28 15.15 -11.33
CA VAL A 106 1.23 14.37 -10.66
C VAL A 106 -0.08 15.00 -11.07
N VAL A 107 -1.00 14.20 -11.57
CA VAL A 107 -2.29 14.66 -12.07
C VAL A 107 -3.38 13.91 -11.32
N ALA A 108 -4.34 14.64 -10.78
CA ALA A 108 -5.58 14.07 -10.29
C ALA A 108 -6.70 14.30 -11.29
N LEU A 109 -7.44 13.22 -11.54
CA LEU A 109 -8.60 13.19 -12.40
C LEU A 109 -9.82 12.80 -11.58
N ASP A 110 -10.98 13.31 -11.96
CA ASP A 110 -12.25 12.74 -11.54
C ASP A 110 -12.41 11.38 -12.24
N ALA A 111 -12.62 10.31 -11.49
CA ALA A 111 -12.62 8.95 -12.05
C ALA A 111 -13.87 8.65 -12.88
N GLY A 112 -14.98 9.37 -12.67
CA GLY A 112 -16.22 9.17 -13.40
C GLY A 112 -16.22 9.86 -14.76
N THR A 113 -15.59 11.03 -14.85
CA THR A 113 -15.63 11.91 -16.03
C THR A 113 -14.32 12.00 -16.79
N GLY A 114 -13.18 11.71 -16.14
CA GLY A 114 -11.85 11.93 -16.69
C GLY A 114 -11.37 13.39 -16.64
N GLU A 115 -12.14 14.29 -16.04
CA GLU A 115 -11.78 15.71 -15.92
C GLU A 115 -10.56 15.90 -15.02
N THR A 116 -9.65 16.79 -15.40
CA THR A 116 -8.48 17.11 -14.58
C THR A 116 -8.86 18.04 -13.44
N LEU A 117 -8.78 17.53 -12.21
CA LEU A 117 -9.08 18.27 -10.98
C LEU A 117 -7.93 19.20 -10.59
N TRP A 118 -6.71 18.66 -10.58
CA TRP A 118 -5.51 19.43 -10.29
C TRP A 118 -4.27 18.78 -10.88
N THR A 119 -3.25 19.60 -11.07
CA THR A 119 -1.94 19.18 -11.53
C THR A 119 -0.87 19.73 -10.61
N PHE A 120 0.08 18.89 -10.23
CA PHE A 120 1.31 19.31 -9.58
C PHE A 120 2.49 19.07 -10.52
N ARG A 121 3.38 20.06 -10.62
CA ARG A 121 4.61 19.95 -11.38
C ARG A 121 5.80 20.04 -10.45
N GLU A 122 6.73 19.10 -10.58
CA GLU A 122 7.98 19.19 -9.83
C GLU A 122 8.77 20.46 -10.26
N PRO A 123 9.27 21.27 -9.30
CA PRO A 123 10.15 22.39 -9.63
C PRO A 123 11.44 21.90 -10.31
N SER A 124 12.22 22.83 -10.91
CA SER A 124 13.54 22.45 -11.43
C SER A 124 14.40 21.97 -10.28
N THR A 125 14.98 20.78 -10.42
CA THR A 125 15.90 20.20 -9.44
C THR A 125 17.19 19.84 -10.15
N PRO A 126 18.36 19.91 -9.48
CA PRO A 126 19.61 19.43 -10.06
C PRO A 126 19.47 17.98 -10.54
N ARG A 127 18.77 17.14 -9.76
CA ARG A 127 18.47 15.74 -10.11
C ARG A 127 17.82 15.60 -11.48
N TRP A 128 16.93 16.52 -11.84
CA TRP A 128 16.33 16.56 -13.17
C TRP A 128 17.37 16.94 -14.23
N GLU A 129 18.12 18.01 -14.01
CA GLU A 129 19.04 18.60 -14.98
C GLU A 129 20.14 17.64 -15.45
N TYR A 130 20.76 16.90 -14.52
CA TYR A 130 21.82 15.92 -14.84
C TYR A 130 21.31 14.48 -15.07
N SER A 131 20.01 14.22 -14.97
CA SER A 131 19.51 12.84 -15.10
C SER A 131 19.75 12.28 -16.49
N MET A 132 20.29 11.06 -16.56
CA MET A 132 20.30 10.26 -17.80
C MET A 132 18.92 9.65 -18.09
N ARG A 133 17.98 9.69 -17.13
CA ARG A 133 16.62 9.13 -17.21
C ARG A 133 15.57 10.21 -17.01
N LYS A 134 15.63 11.27 -17.82
CA LYS A 134 14.64 12.36 -17.83
C LYS A 134 13.23 11.83 -18.19
N ASN A 135 13.14 10.93 -19.15
CA ASN A 135 11.83 10.44 -19.63
C ASN A 135 11.19 9.34 -18.75
N HIS A 136 11.53 9.25 -17.46
CA HIS A 136 10.91 8.32 -16.52
C HIS A 136 10.06 9.08 -15.50
N GLY A 137 8.81 8.63 -15.33
CA GLY A 137 7.87 9.17 -14.35
C GLY A 137 8.30 8.95 -12.89
N LYS A 138 7.51 9.49 -11.97
CA LYS A 138 7.60 9.22 -10.53
C LYS A 138 6.56 8.19 -10.11
N GLY A 139 6.74 7.59 -8.93
CA GLY A 139 5.65 6.89 -8.25
C GLY A 139 4.79 7.88 -7.47
N VAL A 140 3.53 7.53 -7.26
CA VAL A 140 2.64 8.20 -6.31
C VAL A 140 2.42 7.25 -5.15
N ALA A 141 2.29 7.79 -3.94
CA ALA A 141 1.85 7.05 -2.76
C ALA A 141 0.80 7.89 -2.05
N TYR A 142 -0.22 7.22 -1.52
CA TYR A 142 -1.27 7.83 -0.71
C TYR A 142 -1.15 7.32 0.72
N ALA A 143 -1.40 8.20 1.68
CA ALA A 143 -1.39 7.86 3.10
C ALA A 143 -2.42 8.70 3.83
N VAL A 144 -3.13 8.06 4.75
CA VAL A 144 -4.08 8.72 5.64
C VAL A 144 -3.45 8.86 7.01
N PHE A 145 -3.56 10.06 7.57
CA PHE A 145 -3.12 10.33 8.94
C PHE A 145 -4.34 10.30 9.85
N VAL A 146 -4.52 9.17 10.55
CA VAL A 146 -5.50 9.10 11.64
C VAL A 146 -4.89 9.81 12.84
N ASN A 147 -5.53 10.92 13.25
CA ASN A 147 -5.08 11.66 14.41
C ASN A 147 -5.47 10.89 15.67
N CYS A 148 -4.52 10.19 16.30
CA CYS A 148 -4.77 9.47 17.55
C CYS A 148 -4.87 10.37 18.79
N PHE A 149 -4.72 11.69 18.66
CA PHE A 149 -4.96 12.64 19.75
C PHE A 149 -6.43 13.07 19.75
N GLY A 150 -7.26 12.21 20.33
CA GLY A 150 -8.68 12.45 20.60
C GLY A 150 -9.08 11.75 21.90
N ILE A 151 -8.57 12.27 23.03
CA ILE A 151 -9.21 12.20 24.35
C ILE A 151 -9.51 13.64 24.74
#